data_AF-J9ETR6-F1
#
_entry.id   AF-J9ETR6-F1
#
_cell.length_a   1.000
_cell.length_b   1.000
_cell.length_c   1.000
_cell.angle_alpha   90.00
_cell.angle_beta   90.00
_cell.angle_gamma   90.00
#
_symmetry.space_group_name_H-M   'P 1'
#
loop_
_entity.id
_entity.type
_entity.pdbx_description
1 polymer ?
#
loop_
_entity_poly.entity_id
_entity_poly.type
_entity_poly.pdbx_seq_one_letter_code
_entity_poly.pdbx_strand_id
1 'polypeptide(L)'
;MFIFSCEGPETRNFLKRFGPVDFEDYEKALMDGPPSEGIGNIPSQMKFVAVMEGVKGLFEDINFLITFHVDKEKLDITEAVKGQKWCCGRTFLKGVNYNSMDKYKIGSILRIYRWNFRLLEADDITRQYLLSKQQL
;
A
#
# COMPACT_ATOMS: atom_id res chain seq x y z
N MET A 1 1.11 -19.50 -16.55
CA MET A 1 0.87 -20.90 -16.98
C MET A 1 0.95 -21.77 -15.74
N PHE A 2 -0.14 -22.42 -15.36
CA PHE A 2 -0.21 -23.28 -14.18
C PHE A 2 -0.12 -24.74 -14.64
N ILE A 3 0.89 -25.48 -14.19
CA ILE A 3 1.08 -26.90 -14.53
C ILE A 3 0.44 -27.70 -13.39
N PHE A 4 -0.74 -28.26 -13.64
CA PHE A 4 -1.53 -29.00 -12.65
C PHE A 4 -1.37 -30.52 -12.75
N SER A 5 -0.73 -31.02 -13.81
CA SER A 5 -0.48 -32.44 -14.01
C SER A 5 0.71 -32.63 -14.94
N CYS A 6 1.28 -33.83 -14.91
CA CYS A 6 2.29 -34.27 -15.87
C CYS A 6 2.17 -35.78 -16.08
N GLU A 7 2.69 -36.24 -17.22
CA GLU A 7 2.54 -37.62 -17.66
C GLU A 7 3.45 -38.53 -16.84
N GLY A 8 2.86 -39.22 -15.87
CA GLY A 8 3.51 -40.31 -15.14
C GLY A 8 4.47 -39.90 -14.01
N PRO A 9 4.91 -40.88 -13.21
CA PRO A 9 5.75 -40.68 -12.03
C PRO A 9 7.18 -40.20 -12.36
N GLU A 10 7.69 -40.56 -13.54
CA GLU A 10 9.01 -40.17 -14.02
C GLU A 10 9.10 -38.64 -14.23
N THR A 11 8.09 -38.08 -14.90
CA THR A 11 7.98 -36.63 -15.14
C THR A 11 7.75 -35.86 -13.84
N ARG A 12 6.95 -36.40 -12.91
CA ARG A 12 6.77 -35.82 -11.56
C ARG A 12 8.10 -35.69 -10.82
N ASN A 13 8.93 -36.74 -10.84
CA ASN A 13 10.23 -36.74 -10.18
C ASN A 13 11.23 -35.78 -10.83
N PHE A 14 11.17 -35.62 -12.16
CA PHE A 14 11.98 -34.62 -12.86
C PHE A 14 11.62 -33.19 -12.43
N LEU A 15 10.32 -32.87 -12.34
CA LEU A 15 9.84 -31.53 -12.00
C LEU A 15 10.16 -31.10 -10.56
N LYS A 16 10.22 -32.04 -9.61
CA LYS A 16 10.64 -31.77 -8.22
C LYS A 16 12.02 -31.11 -8.10
N ARG A 17 12.88 -31.24 -9.11
CA ARG A 17 14.21 -30.62 -9.14
C ARG A 17 14.17 -29.11 -9.35
N PHE A 18 13.06 -28.57 -9.84
CA PHE A 18 12.89 -27.15 -10.18
C PHE A 18 12.09 -26.37 -9.12
N GLY A 19 11.64 -27.03 -8.05
CA GLY A 19 10.93 -26.41 -6.93
C GLY A 19 9.93 -27.36 -6.26
N PRO A 20 9.34 -26.96 -5.12
CA PRO A 20 8.25 -27.69 -4.51
C PRO A 20 7.02 -27.63 -5.45
N VAL A 21 6.72 -28.74 -6.11
CA VAL A 21 5.50 -28.91 -6.88
C VAL A 21 4.59 -29.84 -6.08
N ASP A 22 3.56 -29.26 -5.47
CA ASP A 22 2.55 -30.01 -4.73
C ASP A 22 1.44 -30.45 -5.70
N PHE A 23 1.34 -31.77 -5.90
CA PHE A 23 0.36 -32.41 -6.77
C PHE A 23 -0.78 -33.03 -5.97
N GLU A 24 -0.86 -32.82 -4.66
CA GLU A 24 -1.91 -33.41 -3.82
C GLU A 24 -3.13 -32.48 -3.69
N ASP A 25 -2.95 -31.17 -3.80
CA ASP A 25 -4.02 -30.17 -3.56
C ASP A 25 -4.50 -29.45 -4.84
N TYR A 26 -4.21 -30.00 -6.03
CA TYR A 26 -4.55 -29.35 -7.30
C TYR A 26 -6.04 -29.38 -7.63
N GLU A 27 -6.81 -30.40 -7.20
CA GLU A 27 -8.26 -30.44 -7.43
C GLU A 27 -8.93 -29.28 -6.69
N LYS A 28 -8.50 -29.03 -5.44
CA LYS A 28 -8.93 -27.87 -4.67
C LYS A 28 -8.53 -26.56 -5.36
N ALA A 29 -7.29 -26.44 -5.83
CA ALA A 29 -6.84 -25.24 -6.56
C ALA A 29 -7.56 -25.02 -7.91
N LEU A 30 -8.00 -26.08 -8.59
CA LEU A 30 -8.81 -26.01 -9.81
C LEU A 30 -10.25 -25.58 -9.52
N MET A 31 -10.81 -26.04 -8.40
CA MET A 31 -12.18 -25.72 -7.97
C MET A 31 -12.28 -24.32 -7.34
N ASP A 32 -11.30 -23.94 -6.53
CA ASP A 32 -11.22 -22.63 -5.88
C ASP A 32 -10.79 -21.53 -6.87
N GLY A 33 -10.21 -21.92 -8.01
CA GLY A 33 -9.59 -21.02 -8.96
C GLY A 33 -8.31 -20.38 -8.39
N PRO A 34 -7.64 -19.49 -9.14
CA PRO A 34 -6.61 -18.65 -8.52
C PRO A 34 -7.24 -17.93 -7.31
N PRO A 35 -6.52 -17.75 -6.19
CA PRO A 35 -7.02 -16.94 -5.09
C PRO A 35 -7.53 -15.64 -5.69
N SER A 36 -8.76 -15.26 -5.39
CA SER A 36 -9.29 -14.00 -5.90
C SER A 36 -8.27 -12.92 -5.57
N GLU A 37 -7.60 -12.35 -6.58
CA GLU A 37 -6.87 -11.10 -6.39
C GLU A 37 -7.89 -10.20 -5.74
N GLY A 38 -7.71 -9.88 -4.46
CA GLY A 38 -8.76 -9.26 -3.67
C GLY A 38 -9.19 -8.01 -4.39
N ILE A 39 -10.35 -8.05 -5.05
CA ILE A 39 -11.00 -6.88 -5.64
C ILE A 39 -11.61 -6.09 -4.47
N GLY A 40 -10.81 -5.79 -3.45
CA GLY A 40 -10.97 -4.54 -2.76
C GLY A 40 -10.55 -3.50 -3.79
N ASN A 41 -11.38 -2.50 -4.04
CA ASN A 41 -10.97 -1.32 -4.80
C ASN A 41 -9.81 -0.63 -4.06
N ILE A 42 -8.60 -1.17 -4.18
CA ILE A 42 -7.40 -0.57 -3.64
C ILE A 42 -7.11 0.62 -4.56
N PRO A 43 -7.18 1.85 -4.05
CA PRO A 43 -6.93 3.01 -4.89
C PRO A 43 -5.45 3.05 -5.29
N SER A 44 -5.17 3.48 -6.52
CA SER A 44 -3.79 3.62 -7.02
C SER A 44 -2.98 4.63 -6.20
N GLN A 45 -3.67 5.59 -5.59
CA GLN A 45 -3.09 6.57 -4.68
C GLN A 45 -3.94 6.76 -3.43
N MET A 46 -3.26 6.96 -2.31
CA MET A 46 -3.87 7.38 -1.07
C MET A 46 -3.25 8.67 -0.57
N LYS A 47 -4.09 9.62 -0.19
CA LYS A 47 -3.69 10.99 0.12
C LYS A 47 -4.13 11.37 1.52
N PHE A 48 -3.17 11.91 2.27
CA PHE A 48 -3.39 12.43 3.61
C PHE A 48 -2.88 13.86 3.70
N VAL A 49 -3.64 14.73 4.37
CA VAL A 49 -3.10 15.96 4.92
C VAL A 49 -2.51 15.64 6.28
N ALA A 50 -1.32 16.16 6.55
CA ALA A 50 -0.61 15.95 7.79
C ALA A 50 0.13 17.19 8.25
N VAL A 51 0.48 17.21 9.54
CA VAL A 51 1.36 18.24 10.13
C VAL A 51 2.59 17.56 10.71
N MET A 52 3.73 18.24 10.65
CA MET A 52 4.97 17.75 11.25
C MET A 52 4.92 17.97 12.77
N GLU A 53 5.07 16.91 13.56
CA GLU A 53 5.10 16.99 15.02
C GLU A 53 6.53 17.18 15.55
N GLY A 54 6.64 17.91 16.68
CA GLY A 54 7.88 18.03 17.44
C GLY A 54 8.92 19.01 16.85
N VAL A 55 8.55 19.77 15.82
CA VAL A 55 9.41 20.81 15.23
C VAL A 55 8.82 22.18 15.54
N LYS A 56 9.52 22.96 16.36
CA LYS A 56 9.25 24.40 16.54
C LYS A 56 9.99 25.18 15.46
N GLY A 57 9.32 26.12 14.80
CA GLY A 57 9.94 26.99 13.78
C GLY A 57 9.46 26.73 12.34
N LEU A 58 10.40 26.50 11.41
CA LEU A 58 10.22 26.59 9.94
C LEU A 58 9.00 25.85 9.34
N PHE A 59 8.50 24.80 10.00
CA PHE A 59 7.42 23.94 9.48
C PHE A 59 6.16 23.92 10.35
N GLU A 60 6.09 24.76 11.39
CA GLU A 60 5.04 24.72 12.41
C GLU A 60 3.64 25.04 11.82
N ASP A 61 3.58 25.94 10.84
CA ASP A 61 2.34 26.34 10.17
C ASP A 61 2.15 25.70 8.79
N ILE A 62 2.94 24.67 8.47
CA ILE A 62 2.93 24.01 7.16
C ILE A 62 2.16 22.69 7.24
N ASN A 63 1.07 22.64 6.49
CA ASN A 63 0.40 21.39 6.17
C ASN A 63 1.16 20.68 5.05
N PHE A 64 1.30 19.37 5.18
CA PHE A 64 1.91 18.50 4.19
C PHE A 64 0.84 17.61 3.56
N LEU A 65 0.97 17.40 2.24
CA LEU A 65 0.25 16.39 1.50
C LEU A 65 1.14 15.16 1.33
N ILE A 66 0.74 14.08 1.98
CA ILE A 66 1.38 12.76 1.96
C ILE A 66 0.63 11.93 0.93
N THR A 67 1.33 11.50 -0.12
CA THR A 67 0.76 10.68 -1.19
C THR A 67 1.46 9.32 -1.22
N PHE A 68 0.72 8.28 -0.86
CA PHE A 68 1.12 6.90 -1.07
C PHE A 68 0.73 6.49 -2.49
N HIS A 69 1.71 6.10 -3.29
CA HIS A 69 1.53 5.47 -4.60
C HIS A 69 1.53 3.96 -4.38
N VAL A 70 0.33 3.38 -4.34
CA VAL A 70 0.15 1.98 -3.96
C VAL A 70 0.83 1.05 -4.95
N ASP A 71 0.66 1.30 -6.24
CA ASP A 71 1.24 0.48 -7.33
C ASP A 71 2.78 0.47 -7.33
N LYS A 72 3.40 1.49 -6.74
CA LYS A 72 4.87 1.67 -6.74
C LYS A 72 5.50 1.37 -5.39
N GLU A 73 4.69 1.18 -4.35
CA GLU A 73 5.15 1.11 -2.95
C GLU A 73 6.02 2.33 -2.55
N LYS A 74 5.67 3.50 -3.11
CA LYS A 74 6.39 4.76 -2.89
C LYS A 74 5.52 5.78 -2.18
N LEU A 75 6.16 6.59 -1.37
CA LEU A 75 5.59 7.73 -0.69
C LEU A 75 6.25 9.02 -1.18
N ASP A 76 5.41 10.01 -1.49
CA ASP A 76 5.82 11.38 -1.69
C ASP A 76 5.24 12.27 -0.58
N ILE A 77 6.04 13.24 -0.14
CA ILE A 77 5.63 14.27 0.83
C ILE A 77 5.84 15.63 0.18
N THR A 78 4.77 16.39 0.06
CA THR A 78 4.78 17.74 -0.52
C THR A 78 4.14 18.72 0.45
N GLU A 79 4.43 20.00 0.33
CA GLU A 79 3.66 21.04 1.01
C GLU A 79 2.24 21.08 0.44
N ALA A 80 1.22 21.19 1.28
CA ALA A 80 -0.16 21.36 0.85
C ALA A 80 -0.40 22.80 0.40
N VAL A 81 -1.04 23.00 -0.75
CA VAL A 81 -1.32 24.34 -1.27
C VAL A 81 -2.49 24.97 -0.50
N LYS A 82 -2.32 26.21 -0.03
CA LYS A 82 -3.39 26.98 0.61
C LYS A 82 -4.57 27.14 -0.35
N GLY A 83 -5.76 26.68 0.05
CA GLY A 83 -6.98 26.70 -0.77
C GLY A 83 -7.16 25.50 -1.71
N GLN A 84 -6.13 24.69 -1.95
CA GLN A 84 -6.18 23.47 -2.77
C GLN A 84 -5.45 22.32 -2.07
N LYS A 85 -6.04 21.84 -0.96
CA LYS A 85 -5.39 20.89 -0.03
C LYS A 85 -4.92 19.56 -0.63
N TRP A 86 -5.52 19.13 -1.75
CA TRP A 86 -5.19 17.87 -2.44
C TRP A 86 -4.28 18.04 -3.65
N CYS A 87 -3.77 19.26 -3.87
CA CYS A 87 -2.81 19.58 -4.92
C CYS A 87 -1.39 19.60 -4.36
N CYS A 88 -0.45 19.06 -5.14
CA CYS A 88 0.96 19.01 -4.76
C CYS A 88 1.57 20.42 -4.83
N GLY A 89 2.08 20.91 -3.70
CA GLY A 89 2.90 22.10 -3.64
C GLY A 89 4.38 21.78 -3.85
N ARG A 90 5.25 22.45 -3.09
CA ARG A 90 6.70 22.19 -3.13
C ARG A 90 7.01 20.79 -2.62
N THR A 91 7.94 20.10 -3.28
CA THR A 91 8.36 18.76 -2.85
C THR A 91 9.23 18.84 -1.61
N PHE A 92 8.86 18.11 -0.56
CA PHE A 92 9.66 17.93 0.64
C PHE A 92 10.48 16.63 0.55
N LEU A 93 9.82 15.51 0.24
CA LEU A 93 10.44 14.21 -0.02
C LEU A 93 9.73 13.53 -1.19
N LYS A 94 10.47 12.72 -1.97
CA LYS A 94 9.93 12.01 -3.13
C LYS A 94 10.49 10.61 -3.22
N GLY A 95 9.64 9.63 -3.54
CA GLY A 95 10.04 8.26 -3.82
C GLY A 95 10.57 7.50 -2.61
N VAL A 96 10.07 7.82 -1.41
CA VAL A 96 10.44 7.14 -0.17
C VAL A 96 9.76 5.77 -0.13
N ASN A 97 10.51 4.70 0.18
CA ASN A 97 9.91 3.38 0.37
C ASN A 97 9.09 3.37 1.68
N TYR A 98 7.93 2.73 1.67
CA TYR A 98 7.16 2.46 2.88
C TYR A 98 6.85 0.97 2.97
N ASN A 99 6.79 0.41 4.18
CA ASN A 99 6.67 -1.04 4.34
C ASN A 99 5.24 -1.55 4.21
N SER A 100 4.29 -0.96 4.93
CA SER A 100 2.89 -1.39 4.90
C SER A 100 2.01 -0.21 5.23
N MET A 101 0.93 -0.09 4.45
CA MET A 101 0.01 1.02 4.51
C MET A 101 -1.09 0.80 5.57
N ASP A 102 -1.38 -0.45 5.92
CA ASP A 102 -2.53 -0.85 6.76
C ASP A 102 -2.44 -0.31 8.20
N LYS A 103 -1.25 0.14 8.59
CA LYS A 103 -0.96 0.72 9.91
C LYS A 103 -1.42 2.18 10.02
N TYR A 104 -1.68 2.85 8.91
CA TYR A 104 -1.94 4.28 8.89
C TYR A 104 -3.44 4.57 8.82
N LYS A 105 -3.91 5.31 9.83
CA LYS A 105 -5.28 5.82 9.96
C LYS A 105 -5.23 7.32 10.26
N ILE A 106 -6.35 8.00 10.12
CA ILE A 106 -6.47 9.39 10.58
C ILE A 106 -6.11 9.45 12.08
N GLY A 107 -5.28 10.41 12.47
CA GLY A 107 -4.72 10.57 13.81
C GLY A 107 -3.43 9.79 14.07
N SER A 108 -3.05 8.84 13.21
CA SER A 108 -1.79 8.10 13.37
C SER A 108 -0.56 8.96 13.02
N ILE A 109 0.60 8.55 13.54
CA ILE A 109 1.88 9.21 13.26
C ILE A 109 2.64 8.40 12.21
N LEU A 110 2.88 9.02 11.06
CA LEU A 110 3.79 8.53 10.03
C LEU A 110 5.21 9.01 10.36
N ARG A 111 6.10 8.08 10.72
CA ARG A 111 7.52 8.37 10.94
C ARG A 111 8.32 8.06 9.67
N ILE A 112 8.97 9.09 9.13
CA ILE A 112 9.85 8.98 7.96
C ILE A 112 11.20 9.58 8.32
N TYR A 113 12.25 8.75 8.32
CA TYR A 113 13.57 9.10 8.83
C TYR A 113 13.51 9.69 10.25
N ARG A 114 13.84 10.98 10.39
CA ARG A 114 13.82 11.74 11.66
C ARG A 114 12.54 12.55 11.86
N TRP A 115 11.63 12.58 10.89
CA TRP A 115 10.43 13.41 10.92
C TRP A 115 9.21 12.58 11.30
N ASN A 116 8.35 13.16 12.13
CA ASN A 116 7.08 12.58 12.52
C ASN A 116 5.96 13.43 11.93
N PHE A 117 5.04 12.82 11.20
CA PHE A 117 3.90 13.49 10.59
C PHE A 117 2.62 12.92 11.17
N ARG A 118 1.82 13.76 11.84
CA ARG A 118 0.49 13.36 12.30
C ARG A 118 -0.50 13.51 11.15
N LEU A 119 -1.13 12.41 10.76
CA LEU A 119 -2.14 12.39 9.69
C LEU A 119 -3.44 13.01 10.21
N LEU A 120 -3.88 14.12 9.61
CA LEU A 120 -5.05 14.88 10.06
C LEU A 120 -6.31 14.55 9.27
N GLU A 121 -6.19 14.48 7.96
CA GLU A 121 -7.33 14.26 7.05
C GLU A 121 -6.94 13.29 5.94
N ALA A 122 -7.93 12.64 5.37
CA ALA A 122 -7.82 11.79 4.19
C ALA A 122 -8.76 12.30 3.09
N ASP A 123 -8.34 12.19 1.84
CA ASP A 123 -9.23 12.50 0.71
C ASP A 123 -10.42 11.51 0.67
N ASP A 124 -11.44 11.82 -0.13
CA ASP A 124 -12.68 11.03 -0.14
C ASP A 124 -12.43 9.57 -0.52
N ILE A 125 -11.54 9.33 -1.49
CA ILE A 125 -11.18 7.99 -1.98
C ILE A 125 -10.47 7.20 -0.88
N THR A 126 -9.44 7.80 -0.27
CA THR A 126 -8.67 7.23 0.83
C THR A 126 -9.57 6.93 2.02
N ARG A 127 -10.50 7.82 2.35
CA ARG A 127 -11.44 7.63 3.46
C ARG A 127 -12.39 6.46 3.21
N GLN A 128 -12.97 6.37 2.01
CA GLN A 128 -13.83 5.26 1.63
C GLN A 128 -13.08 3.93 1.69
N TYR A 129 -11.84 3.89 1.21
CA TYR A 129 -10.99 2.70 1.30
C TYR A 129 -10.66 2.32 2.75
N LEU A 130 -10.32 3.29 3.60
CA LEU A 130 -10.05 3.01 5.02
C LEU A 130 -11.29 2.48 5.76
N LEU A 131 -12.49 2.94 5.39
CA LEU A 131 -13.75 2.45 5.95
C LEU A 131 -14.05 1.01 5.50
N SER A 132 -13.83 0.67 4.23
CA SER A 132 -14.06 -0.69 3.74
C SER A 132 -13.12 -1.71 4.38
N LYS A 133 -11.89 -1.30 4.75
CA LYS A 133 -10.93 -2.13 5.49
C LYS A 133 -11.25 -2.33 6.97
N GLN A 134 -12.14 -1.55 7.56
CA GLN A 134 -12.55 -1.70 8.97
C GLN A 134 -13.77 -2.61 9.14
N GLN A 135 -14.52 -2.88 8.07
CA GLN A 135 -15.71 -3.73 8.08
C GLN A 135 -15.42 -5.22 7.82
N LEU A 136 -14.16 -5.55 7.52
CA LEU A 136 -13.60 -6.89 7.39
C LEU A 136 -12.80 -7.25 8.63
#